data_AF-A0A165RXU3-F1
#
_entry.id   AF-A0A165RXU3-F1
#
_cell.length_a   1.000
_cell.length_b   1.000
_cell.length_c   1.000
_cell.angle_alpha   90.00
_cell.angle_beta   90.00
_cell.angle_gamma   90.00
#
_symmetry.space_group_name_H-M   'P 1'
#
loop_
_entity.id
_entity.type
_entity.pdbx_description
1 polymer ?
#
loop_
_entity_poly.entity_id
_entity_poly.type
_entity_poly.pdbx_seq_one_letter_code
_entity_poly.pdbx_strand_id
1 'polypeptide(L)' 'LPPEVVKELEAIWKADPRVPTLSSRQTWALARKVEPIKVHNWFSHRKLAVEKKGTLKEGTYDL' A
#
# COMPACT_ATOMS: atom_id res chain seq x y z
N LEU A 1 12.29 2.04 -0.47
CA LEU A 1 11.60 2.79 0.60
C LEU A 1 12.47 2.73 1.84
N PRO A 2 12.51 3.76 2.70
CA PRO A 2 13.18 3.70 4.00
C PRO A 2 12.63 2.51 4.81
N PRO A 3 13.44 1.84 5.64
CA PRO A 3 13.00 0.67 6.39
C PRO A 3 11.84 0.97 7.35
N GLU A 4 11.78 2.18 7.90
CA GLU A 4 10.68 2.63 8.79
C GLU A 4 9.35 2.73 8.03
N VAL A 5 9.38 3.33 6.84
CA VAL A 5 8.21 3.47 5.97
C VAL A 5 7.71 2.12 5.50
N VAL A 6 8.60 1.15 5.25
CA VAL A 6 8.19 -0.23 4.92
C VAL A 6 7.47 -0.88 6.09
N LYS A 7 7.96 -0.73 7.33
CA LYS A 7 7.27 -1.27 8.52
C LYS A 7 5.88 -0.67 8.70
N GLU A 8 5.72 0.63 8.48
CA GLU A 8 4.40 1.27 8.54
C GLU A 8 3.45 0.73 7.45
N LEU A 9 3.93 0.60 6.21
CA LEU A 9 3.15 0.02 5.11
C LEU A 9 2.75 -1.43 5.40
N GLU A 10 3.65 -2.23 5.99
CA GLU A 10 3.35 -3.59 6.41
C GLU A 10 2.30 -3.64 7.52
N ALA A 11 2.37 -2.74 8.49
CA ALA A 11 1.37 -2.64 9.56
C ALA A 11 -0.01 -2.26 8.99
N ILE A 12 -0.06 -1.27 8.09
CA ILE A 12 -1.29 -0.86 7.39
C ILE A 12 -1.86 -2.03 6.62
N TRP A 13 -1.05 -2.72 5.81
CA TRP A 13 -1.50 -3.87 5.02
C TRP A 13 -1.97 -5.04 5.89
N LYS A 14 -1.36 -5.26 7.05
CA LYS A 14 -1.78 -6.31 7.99
C LYS A 14 -3.13 -5.98 8.63
N ALA A 15 -3.39 -4.70 8.91
CA ALA A 15 -4.66 -4.23 9.44
C ALA A 15 -5.77 -4.28 8.37
N ASP A 16 -5.47 -3.79 7.16
CA ASP A 16 -6.39 -3.82 6.01
C ASP A 16 -5.64 -4.20 4.73
N PRO A 17 -5.74 -5.46 4.26
CA PRO A 17 -5.02 -5.96 3.09
C PRO A 17 -5.73 -5.54 1.78
N ARG A 18 -5.98 -4.25 1.61
CA ARG A 18 -6.55 -3.66 0.40
C ARG A 18 -5.62 -2.60 -0.18
N VAL A 19 -5.75 -2.39 -1.48
CA VAL A 19 -5.00 -1.34 -2.18
C VAL A 19 -5.76 -0.03 -2.03
N PRO A 20 -5.15 1.01 -1.41
CA PRO A 20 -5.79 2.30 -1.26
C PRO A 20 -5.87 3.05 -2.60
N THR A 21 -6.73 4.06 -2.68
CA THR A 21 -6.81 4.97 -3.83
C THR A 21 -5.46 5.64 -4.12
N LEU A 22 -5.26 6.09 -5.38
CA LEU A 22 -4.02 6.74 -5.79
C LEU A 22 -3.77 8.03 -4.99
N SER A 23 -4.83 8.83 -4.80
CA SER A 23 -4.80 10.08 -4.06
C SER A 23 -4.39 9.89 -2.60
N SER A 24 -4.97 8.89 -1.90
CA SER A 24 -4.59 8.66 -0.51
C SER A 24 -3.15 8.12 -0.37
N ARG A 25 -2.71 7.24 -1.28
CA ARG A 25 -1.29 6.82 -1.34
C ARG A 25 -0.34 7.99 -1.59
N GLN A 26 -0.72 8.94 -2.44
CA GLN A 26 0.06 10.15 -2.70
C GLN A 26 0.16 11.04 -1.46
N THR A 27 -0.98 11.35 -0.81
CA THR A 27 -0.99 12.15 0.42
C THR A 27 -0.16 11.52 1.52
N TRP A 28 -0.31 10.20 1.73
CA TRP A 28 0.46 9.44 2.72
C TRP A 28 1.97 9.46 2.43
N ALA A 29 2.35 9.34 1.16
CA ALA A 29 3.73 9.38 0.71
C ALA A 29 4.35 10.79 0.91
N LEU A 30 3.62 11.84 0.54
CA LEU A 30 4.05 13.23 0.71
C LEU A 30 4.23 13.58 2.18
N ALA A 31 3.32 13.14 3.07
CA ALA A 31 3.44 13.34 4.51
C ALA A 31 4.72 12.73 5.10
N ARG A 32 5.22 11.64 4.50
CA ARG A 32 6.44 10.94 4.92
C ARG A 32 7.68 11.29 4.08
N LYS A 33 7.57 12.30 3.21
CA LYS A 33 8.64 12.73 2.29
C LYS A 33 9.20 11.58 1.44
N VAL A 34 8.35 10.64 1.05
CA VAL A 34 8.71 9.52 0.15
C VAL A 34 8.03 9.68 -1.20
N GLU A 35 8.66 9.12 -2.23
CA GLU A 35 8.11 9.17 -3.58
C GLU A 35 6.83 8.32 -3.69
N PRO A 36 5.71 8.90 -4.17
CA PRO A 36 4.46 8.18 -4.33
C PRO A 36 4.56 6.94 -5.22
N ILE A 37 5.44 6.98 -6.23
CA ILE A 37 5.70 5.86 -7.14
C ILE A 37 6.23 4.63 -6.38
N LYS A 38 7.10 4.84 -5.39
CA LYS A 38 7.65 3.75 -4.57
C LYS A 38 6.57 3.11 -3.70
N VAL A 39 5.66 3.91 -3.15
CA VAL A 39 4.50 3.43 -2.38
C VAL A 39 3.51 2.70 -3.30
N HIS A 40 3.25 3.23 -4.49
CA HIS A 40 2.41 2.58 -5.50
C HIS A 40 2.94 1.18 -5.85
N ASN A 41 4.21 1.06 -6.21
CA ASN A 41 4.84 -0.21 -6.55
C ASN A 41 4.76 -1.21 -5.39
N TRP A 42 4.95 -0.76 -4.15
CA TRP A 42 4.85 -1.60 -2.96
C TRP A 42 3.44 -2.22 -2.83
N PHE A 43 2.38 -1.40 -2.93
CA PHE A 43 1.01 -1.90 -2.88
C PHE A 43 0.66 -2.80 -4.08
N SER A 44 1.14 -2.47 -5.28
CA SER A 44 0.92 -3.30 -6.47
C SER A 44 1.57 -4.68 -6.33
N HIS A 45 2.79 -4.77 -5.80
CA HIS A 45 3.44 -6.06 -5.51
C HIS A 45 2.66 -6.86 -4.45
N ARG A 46 2.12 -6.19 -3.43
CA ARG A 46 1.36 -6.85 -2.38
C ARG A 46 0.01 -7.36 -2.87
N LYS A 47 -0.66 -6.59 -3.73
CA LYS A 47 -1.87 -7.00 -4.45
C LYS A 47 -1.61 -8.28 -5.25
N LEU A 48 -0.57 -8.28 -6.10
CA LEU A 48 -0.20 -9.45 -6.91
C LEU A 48 0.10 -10.69 -6.05
N ALA A 49 0.78 -10.49 -4.91
CA ALA A 49 1.07 -11.58 -3.97
C ALA A 49 -0.20 -12.18 -3.34
N VAL A 50 -1.22 -11.37 -3.08
CA VAL A 50 -2.51 -11.82 -2.53
C VAL A 50 -3.44 -12.36 -3.63
N GLU A 51 -3.42 -11.80 -4.83
CA GLU A 51 -4.10 -12.34 -6.01
C GLU A 51 -3.60 -13.76 -6.33
N LYS A 52 -2.28 -13.97 -6.27
CA LYS A 52 -1.68 -15.30 -6.42
C LYS A 52 -2.11 -16.29 -5.33
N LYS A 53 -2.49 -15.81 -4.14
CA LYS A 53 -3.04 -16.62 -3.04
C LYS A 53 -4.57 -16.77 -3.10
N GLY A 54 -5.26 -16.10 -4.03
CA GLY A 54 -6.71 -16.15 -4.17
C GLY A 54 -7.50 -15.52 -3.00
N THR A 55 -6.89 -14.61 -2.23
CA THR A 55 -7.49 -14.05 -0.99
C THR A 55 -7.78 -12.55 -1.09
N LEU A 56 -7.75 -11.96 -2.29
CA LEU A 56 -7.96 -10.53 -2.45
C LEU A 56 -9.44 -10.21 -2.26
N LYS A 57 -9.78 -9.40 -1.23
CA LYS A 57 -11.09 -8.79 -1.14
C LYS A 57 -11.17 -7.69 -2.20
N GLU A 58 -11.91 -7.93 -3.27
CA GLU A 58 -12.18 -6.92 -4.30
C GLU A 58 -12.85 -5.69 -3.67
N GLY A 59 -12.25 -4.52 -3.82
CA GLY A 59 -12.75 -3.25 -3.31
C GLY A 59 -11.66 -2.18 -3.10
N THR A 60 -11.92 -0.98 -3.59
CA THR A 60 -11.10 0.23 -3.42
C THR A 60 -11.47 0.93 -2.10
N TYR A 61 -10.49 1.35 -1.30
CA TYR A 61 -10.71 2.06 -0.02
C TYR A 61 -9.86 3.35 0.05
N ASP A 62 -10.35 4.37 0.75
CA ASP A 62 -9.64 5.63 0.98
C ASP A 62 -8.95 5.59 2.35
N LEU A 63 -7.62 5.71 2.34
CA LEU A 63 -6.72 5.60 3.51
C LEU A 63 -6.69 6.90 4.33
#